data_AF-A0A7W4D1B0-F1
#
_entry.id   AF-A0A7W4D1B0-F1
#
_cell.length_a   1.000
_cell.length_b   1.000
_cell.length_c   1.000
_cell.angle_alpha   90.00
_cell.angle_beta   90.00
_cell.angle_gamma   90.00
#
_symmetry.space_group_name_H-M   'P 1'
#
loop_
_entity.id
_entity.type
_entity.pdbx_description
1 polymer ?
#
loop_
_entity_poly.entity_id
_entity_poly.type
_entity_poly.pdbx_seq_one_letter_code
_entity_poly.pdbx_strand_id
1 'polypeptide(L)'
;MTNDESDSVTNSPYVVTGAEDYRWTVDAFDLIQKRLLAVTIERRGHQRRVTASGMCPNCKHDVDFDHTDKVQAPTAGGGLGGLVVSPPMPPEPVVEWETAEVRCSCRLPHAGRSEEVKTGCGIAFSVECRPKRRITS
;
A
#
# COMPACT_ATOMS: atom_id res chain seq x y z
N MET A 1 37.83 9.75 -7.39
CA MET A 1 36.40 9.83 -7.71
C MET A 1 35.72 8.75 -6.90
N THR A 2 35.42 9.05 -5.63
CA THR A 2 34.63 8.16 -4.76
C THR A 2 33.20 8.63 -4.87
N ASN A 3 32.35 7.80 -5.47
CA ASN A 3 30.91 8.03 -5.49
C ASN A 3 30.42 7.94 -4.05
N ASP A 4 30.03 9.09 -3.51
CA ASP A 4 29.28 9.21 -2.26
C ASP A 4 27.85 8.76 -2.58
N GLU A 5 27.57 7.48 -2.34
CA GLU A 5 26.20 6.95 -2.28
C GLU A 5 25.52 7.67 -1.13
N SER A 6 24.80 8.75 -1.47
CA SER A 6 23.90 9.43 -0.57
C SER A 6 22.77 8.48 -0.16
N ASP A 7 23.05 7.68 0.87
CA ASP A 7 22.07 7.04 1.72
C ASP A 7 21.06 8.12 2.10
N SER A 8 19.89 8.02 1.49
CA SER A 8 18.74 8.85 1.82
C SER A 8 18.26 8.33 3.17
N VAL A 9 18.93 8.75 4.25
CA VAL A 9 18.48 8.54 5.64
C VAL A 9 17.17 9.28 5.76
N THR A 10 16.11 8.59 5.36
CA THR A 10 14.75 9.05 5.49
C THR A 10 14.54 9.04 6.99
N ASN A 11 14.64 10.21 7.60
CA ASN A 11 14.53 10.40 9.03
C ASN A 11 13.08 10.10 9.43
N SER A 12 12.78 8.82 9.51
CA SER A 12 11.47 8.31 9.85
C SER A 12 11.22 8.74 11.28
N PRO A 13 10.08 9.36 11.59
CA PRO A 13 9.77 9.75 12.96
C PRO A 13 9.59 8.52 13.86
N TYR A 14 9.72 7.29 13.33
CA TYR A 14 9.60 6.04 14.07
C TYR A 14 10.97 5.47 14.42
N VAL A 15 11.11 5.00 15.66
CA VAL A 15 12.29 4.29 16.15
C VAL A 15 12.18 2.81 15.78
N VAL A 16 11.98 2.52 14.49
CA VAL A 16 11.89 1.15 13.97
C VAL A 16 12.98 0.95 12.92
N THR A 17 13.94 0.08 13.24
CA THR A 17 14.92 -0.40 12.27
C THR A 17 14.25 -1.39 11.33
N GLY A 18 14.43 -1.22 10.01
CA GLY A 18 13.78 -2.08 9.01
C GLY A 18 12.27 -1.85 8.93
N ALA A 19 11.82 -0.59 8.87
CA ALA A 19 10.41 -0.23 8.68
C ALA A 19 9.75 -0.94 7.47
N GLU A 20 10.53 -1.25 6.45
CA GLU A 20 10.10 -1.91 5.21
C GLU A 20 10.66 -3.34 5.10
N ASP A 21 11.14 -3.90 6.21
CA ASP A 21 11.74 -5.23 6.21
C ASP A 21 10.71 -6.29 5.78
N TYR A 22 11.13 -7.18 4.88
CA TYR A 22 10.27 -8.20 4.27
C TYR A 22 9.62 -9.13 5.30
N ARG A 23 10.20 -9.25 6.50
CA ARG A 23 9.59 -9.97 7.63
C ARG A 23 8.16 -9.50 7.92
N TRP A 24 7.85 -8.21 7.75
CA TRP A 24 6.50 -7.68 8.03
C TRP A 24 5.47 -8.15 7.02
N THR A 25 5.89 -8.35 5.77
CA THR A 25 5.07 -8.96 4.72
C THR A 25 4.78 -10.42 5.03
N VAL A 26 5.79 -11.18 5.51
CA VAL A 26 5.62 -12.59 5.92
C VAL A 26 4.65 -12.69 7.11
N ASP A 27 4.86 -11.88 8.16
CA ASP A 27 4.00 -11.88 9.34
C ASP A 27 2.57 -11.43 9.00
N ALA A 28 2.41 -10.45 8.12
CA ALA A 28 1.09 -10.02 7.65
C ALA A 28 0.35 -11.14 6.92
N PHE A 29 1.05 -11.92 6.10
CA PHE A 29 0.48 -13.08 5.42
C PHE A 29 -0.03 -14.12 6.41
N ASP A 30 0.75 -14.44 7.44
CA ASP A 30 0.34 -15.35 8.52
C ASP A 30 -0.91 -14.86 9.27
N LEU A 31 -0.97 -13.55 9.56
CA LEU A 31 -2.12 -12.94 10.22
C LEU A 31 -3.37 -12.98 9.34
N ILE A 32 -3.22 -12.79 8.02
CA ILE A 32 -4.32 -12.92 7.05
C ILE A 32 -4.83 -14.36 7.01
N GLN A 33 -3.94 -15.36 6.96
CA GLN A 33 -4.34 -16.78 7.00
C GLN A 33 -5.11 -17.12 8.28
N LYS A 34 -4.70 -16.55 9.42
CA LYS A 34 -5.37 -16.70 10.72
C LYS A 34 -6.62 -15.83 10.87
N ARG A 35 -6.98 -15.02 9.87
CA ARG A 35 -8.08 -14.04 9.89
C ARG A 35 -7.96 -12.98 11.01
N LEU A 36 -6.74 -12.72 11.45
CA LEU A 36 -6.42 -11.68 12.44
C LEU A 36 -6.12 -10.33 11.77
N LEU A 37 -5.79 -10.33 10.48
CA LEU A 37 -5.63 -9.14 9.65
C LEU A 37 -6.46 -9.33 8.37
N ALA A 38 -7.15 -8.28 7.95
CA ALA A 38 -7.93 -8.25 6.72
C ALA A 38 -7.45 -7.08 5.86
N VAL A 39 -7.19 -7.32 4.58
CA VAL A 39 -6.88 -6.28 3.61
C VAL A 39 -7.83 -6.40 2.43
N THR A 40 -8.35 -5.26 1.97
CA THR A 40 -9.21 -5.22 0.79
C THR A 40 -8.76 -4.14 -0.17
N ILE A 41 -8.86 -4.46 -1.45
CA ILE A 41 -8.63 -3.52 -2.55
C ILE A 41 -9.97 -3.36 -3.26
N GLU A 42 -10.51 -2.14 -3.27
CA GLU A 42 -11.70 -1.79 -4.05
C GLU A 42 -11.29 -0.94 -5.25
N ARG A 43 -11.75 -1.32 -6.46
CA ARG A 43 -11.57 -0.49 -7.66
C ARG A 43 -12.85 0.25 -8.03
N ARG A 44 -12.69 1.50 -8.46
CA ARG A 44 -13.74 2.36 -9.05
C ARG A 44 -13.14 3.15 -10.20
N GLY A 45 -13.23 2.59 -11.41
CA GLY A 45 -12.46 3.12 -12.55
C GLY A 45 -10.98 3.21 -12.19
N HIS A 46 -10.36 4.34 -12.53
CA HIS A 46 -8.95 4.63 -12.23
C HIS A 46 -8.66 4.97 -10.76
N GLN A 47 -9.59 4.72 -9.84
CA GLN A 47 -9.34 4.86 -8.40
C GLN A 47 -9.25 3.49 -7.75
N ARG A 48 -8.26 3.37 -6.86
CA ARG A 48 -8.05 2.20 -6.03
C ARG A 48 -8.13 2.64 -4.57
N ARG A 49 -9.02 2.02 -3.80
CA ARG A 49 -9.08 2.18 -2.35
C ARG A 49 -8.54 0.92 -1.69
N VAL A 50 -7.53 1.08 -0.85
CA VAL A 50 -6.94 0.03 -0.01
C VAL A 50 -7.40 0.26 1.41
N THR A 51 -8.03 -0.75 2.00
CA THR A 51 -8.34 -0.76 3.43
C THR A 51 -7.68 -1.94 4.10
N ALA A 52 -7.14 -1.73 5.30
CA ALA A 52 -6.64 -2.80 6.14
C ALA A 52 -7.12 -2.63 7.57
N SER A 53 -7.57 -3.73 8.18
CA SER A 53 -8.05 -3.75 9.56
C SER A 53 -7.64 -5.04 10.28
N GLY A 54 -7.42 -4.94 11.59
CA GLY A 54 -7.00 -6.05 12.44
C GLY A 54 -5.53 -5.94 12.87
N MET A 55 -4.92 -7.03 13.29
CA MET A 55 -3.65 -7.01 14.02
C MET A 55 -2.46 -6.53 13.18
N CYS A 56 -1.69 -5.59 13.72
CA CYS A 56 -0.42 -5.15 13.16
C CYS A 56 0.67 -6.24 13.33
N PRO A 57 1.45 -6.57 12.29
CA PRO A 57 2.50 -7.58 12.41
C PRO A 57 3.64 -7.17 13.36
N ASN A 58 3.90 -5.88 13.56
CA ASN A 58 4.89 -5.41 14.54
C ASN A 58 4.28 -5.24 15.95
N CYS A 59 3.45 -4.23 16.16
CA CYS A 59 3.00 -3.84 17.51
C CYS A 59 1.81 -4.63 18.07
N LYS A 60 1.22 -5.54 17.28
CA LYS A 60 0.05 -6.36 17.65
C LYS A 60 -1.22 -5.57 18.02
N HIS A 61 -1.23 -4.26 17.82
CA HIS A 61 -2.42 -3.42 17.92
C HIS A 61 -3.22 -3.40 16.62
N ASP A 62 -4.48 -3.02 16.72
CA ASP A 62 -5.36 -2.91 15.56
C ASP A 62 -4.86 -1.81 14.59
N VAL A 63 -4.65 -2.22 13.35
CA VAL A 63 -4.51 -1.40 12.16
C VAL A 63 -5.89 -0.89 11.77
N ASP A 64 -5.97 0.39 11.40
CA ASP A 64 -7.16 1.04 10.85
C ASP A 64 -6.72 1.91 9.68
N PHE A 65 -6.38 1.25 8.57
CA PHE A 65 -5.76 1.87 7.40
C PHE A 65 -6.80 2.02 6.30
N ASP A 66 -6.88 3.22 5.73
CA ASP A 66 -7.75 3.55 4.60
C ASP A 66 -7.01 4.56 3.72
N HIS A 67 -6.71 4.14 2.50
CA HIS A 67 -5.98 4.94 1.53
C HIS A 67 -6.60 4.82 0.15
N THR A 68 -6.66 5.93 -0.58
CA THR A 68 -7.21 5.96 -1.94
C THR A 68 -6.21 6.60 -2.87
N ASP A 69 -5.81 5.85 -3.89
CA ASP A 69 -4.88 6.27 -4.93
C ASP A 69 -5.54 6.30 -6.30
N LYS A 70 -4.95 7.09 -7.20
CA LYS A 70 -5.28 7.07 -8.62
C LYS A 70 -4.36 6.07 -9.32
N VAL A 71 -4.94 5.05 -9.94
CA VAL A 71 -4.23 4.14 -10.83
C VAL A 71 -4.01 4.87 -12.15
N GLN A 72 -2.75 5.20 -12.49
CA GLN A 72 -2.46 5.70 -13.83
C GLN A 72 -2.78 4.61 -14.85
N ALA A 73 -3.64 4.93 -15.81
CA ALA A 73 -3.79 4.08 -16.99
C ALA A 73 -2.45 4.07 -17.73
N PRO A 74 -1.99 2.92 -18.25
CA PRO A 74 -0.80 2.89 -19.08
C PRO A 74 -1.02 3.83 -20.27
N THR A 75 -0.23 4.89 -20.37
CA THR A 75 -0.19 5.75 -21.55
C THR A 75 0.27 4.89 -22.72
N ALA A 76 -0.65 4.59 -23.64
CA ALA A 76 -0.30 3.93 -24.89
C ALA A 76 0.75 4.78 -25.59
N GLY A 77 1.94 4.21 -25.80
CA GLY A 77 2.99 4.85 -26.58
C GLY A 77 2.50 5.16 -28.00
N GLY A 78 2.65 6.41 -28.40
CA GLY A 78 2.57 6.89 -29.78
C GLY A 78 3.46 8.13 -29.84
N GLY A 79 4.56 8.14 -30.58
CA GLY A 79 4.53 8.06 -32.04
C GLY A 79 4.43 9.50 -32.55
N LEU A 80 5.54 10.02 -33.07
CA LEU A 80 5.64 11.39 -33.60
C LEU A 80 4.56 11.67 -34.66
N GLY A 81 3.77 12.72 -34.44
CA GLY A 81 3.04 13.44 -35.50
C GLY A 81 1.67 12.91 -35.90
N GLY A 82 0.63 13.72 -35.69
CA GLY A 82 -0.67 13.58 -36.36
C GLY A 82 -1.86 13.56 -35.39
N LEU A 83 -2.78 14.50 -35.58
CA LEU A 83 -4.11 14.65 -34.95
C LEU A 83 -4.47 13.69 -33.80
N VAL A 84 -4.59 14.25 -32.59
CA VAL A 84 -5.10 13.54 -31.41
C VAL A 84 -6.61 13.37 -31.53
N VAL A 85 -7.05 12.33 -32.24
CA VAL A 85 -8.36 11.72 -31.99
C VAL A 85 -8.13 10.79 -30.80
N SER A 86 -8.60 11.16 -29.61
CA SER A 86 -8.54 10.26 -28.45
C SER A 86 -9.23 8.95 -28.81
N PRO A 87 -8.52 7.82 -28.92
CA PRO A 87 -9.16 6.54 -29.16
C PRO A 87 -10.10 6.23 -27.98
N PRO A 88 -11.20 5.47 -28.20
CA PRO A 88 -12.00 4.96 -27.11
C PRO A 88 -11.08 4.22 -26.14
N MET A 89 -11.20 4.60 -24.86
CA MET A 89 -10.33 4.14 -23.79
C MET A 89 -10.34 2.61 -23.75
N PRO A 90 -9.17 1.95 -23.71
CA PRO A 90 -9.14 0.50 -23.62
C PRO A 90 -9.85 0.04 -22.34
N PRO A 91 -10.60 -1.07 -22.38
CA PRO A 91 -11.23 -1.63 -21.19
C PRO A 91 -10.17 -1.90 -20.12
N GLU A 92 -10.51 -1.62 -18.86
CA GLU A 92 -9.59 -1.85 -17.75
C GLU A 92 -9.10 -3.30 -17.75
N PRO A 93 -7.78 -3.55 -17.66
CA PRO A 93 -7.26 -4.90 -17.64
C PRO A 93 -7.87 -5.67 -16.48
N VAL A 94 -8.26 -6.92 -16.74
CA VAL A 94 -8.70 -7.82 -15.68
C VAL A 94 -7.47 -8.24 -14.88
N VAL A 95 -7.20 -7.51 -13.80
CA VAL A 95 -6.14 -7.86 -12.85
C VAL A 95 -6.71 -8.88 -11.86
N GLU A 96 -6.15 -10.09 -11.85
CA GLU A 96 -6.57 -11.13 -10.91
C GLU A 96 -6.05 -10.85 -9.49
N TRP A 97 -4.83 -10.32 -9.37
CA TRP A 97 -4.15 -10.04 -8.11
C TRP A 97 -3.45 -8.69 -8.14
N GLU A 98 -3.60 -7.91 -7.06
CA GLU A 98 -2.99 -6.59 -6.93
C GLU A 98 -2.22 -6.46 -5.61
N THR A 99 -1.03 -5.86 -5.69
CA THR A 99 -0.19 -5.58 -4.51
C THR A 99 -0.60 -4.28 -3.84
N ALA A 100 -0.91 -4.33 -2.54
CA ALA A 100 -1.20 -3.19 -1.66
C ALA A 100 -0.04 -2.98 -0.70
N GLU A 101 0.54 -1.77 -0.70
CA GLU A 101 1.39 -1.32 0.41
C GLU A 101 0.46 -0.81 1.53
N VAL A 102 0.59 -1.40 2.72
CA VAL A 102 -0.18 -1.05 3.90
C VAL A 102 0.78 -0.53 4.95
N ARG A 103 0.46 0.64 5.51
CA ARG A 103 1.19 1.21 6.65
C ARG A 103 0.38 0.99 7.90
N CYS A 104 1.04 0.58 8.98
CA CYS A 104 0.34 0.48 10.26
C CYS A 104 -0.15 1.87 10.69
N SER A 105 -1.43 1.96 11.04
CA SER A 105 -2.11 3.18 11.50
C SER A 105 -2.74 2.99 12.88
N CYS A 106 -2.15 2.12 13.72
CA CYS A 106 -2.63 1.88 15.08
C CYS A 106 -2.81 3.18 15.87
N ARG A 107 -3.69 3.23 16.87
CA ARG A 107 -3.95 4.45 17.66
C ARG A 107 -3.42 4.39 19.08
N LEU A 108 -3.27 3.19 19.63
CA LEU A 108 -2.81 2.98 20.99
C LEU A 108 -1.30 3.23 21.11
N PRO A 109 -0.84 3.95 22.15
CA PRO A 109 0.59 4.08 22.44
C PRO A 109 1.19 2.72 22.83
N HIS A 110 2.43 2.47 22.42
CA HIS A 110 3.20 1.27 22.76
C HIS A 110 4.70 1.52 22.64
N ALA A 111 5.49 0.61 23.21
CA ALA A 111 6.94 0.61 23.04
C ALA A 111 7.31 0.59 21.54
N GLY A 112 8.24 1.46 21.12
CA GLY A 112 8.70 1.59 19.74
C GLY A 112 7.91 2.60 18.88
N ARG A 113 6.82 3.18 19.38
CA ARG A 113 6.24 4.39 18.78
C ARG A 113 6.97 5.63 19.31
N SER A 114 7.30 6.55 18.40
CA SER A 114 7.79 7.89 18.78
C SER A 114 6.69 8.73 19.41
N GLU A 115 7.05 9.50 20.44
CA GLU A 115 6.16 10.44 21.11
C GLU A 115 5.65 11.56 20.17
N GLU A 116 6.38 11.85 19.09
CA GLU A 116 6.01 12.84 18.09
C GLU A 116 4.85 12.38 17.20
N VAL A 117 4.57 11.07 17.16
CA VAL A 117 3.60 10.45 16.25
C VAL A 117 2.36 9.97 16.99
N LYS A 118 1.18 10.41 16.55
CA LYS A 118 -0.11 10.05 17.16
C LYS A 118 -0.71 8.74 16.63
N THR A 119 -0.32 8.30 15.44
CA THR A 119 -0.88 7.10 14.77
C THR A 119 0.20 6.30 14.05
N GLY A 120 0.01 4.97 13.97
CA GLY A 120 0.97 4.04 13.38
C GLY A 120 2.18 3.68 14.26
N CYS A 121 2.87 2.62 13.85
CA CYS A 121 4.11 2.16 14.46
C CYS A 121 5.29 2.17 13.48
N GLY A 122 5.11 2.79 12.32
CA GLY A 122 6.20 3.06 11.38
C GLY A 122 6.58 1.96 10.42
N ILE A 123 5.92 0.80 10.47
CA ILE A 123 6.15 -0.25 9.48
C ILE A 123 5.24 -0.10 8.26
N ALA A 124 5.74 -0.55 7.13
CA ALA A 124 5.00 -0.80 5.90
C ALA A 124 5.16 -2.28 5.52
N PHE A 125 4.11 -2.86 4.94
CA PHE A 125 4.15 -4.22 4.42
C PHE A 125 3.31 -4.34 3.14
N SER A 126 3.67 -5.26 2.27
CA SER A 126 3.01 -5.45 0.97
C SER A 126 2.17 -6.71 0.99
N VAL A 127 0.92 -6.63 0.55
CA VAL A 127 0.04 -7.81 0.43
C VAL A 127 -0.56 -7.89 -0.95
N GLU A 128 -0.68 -9.11 -1.46
CA GLU A 128 -1.38 -9.36 -2.72
C GLU A 128 -2.81 -9.78 -2.42
N CYS A 129 -3.77 -9.09 -3.01
CA CYS A 129 -5.20 -9.35 -2.79
C CYS A 129 -5.94 -9.33 -4.12
N ARG A 130 -6.98 -10.15 -4.23
CA ARG A 130 -7.92 -10.05 -5.34
C ARG A 130 -8.75 -8.77 -5.18
N PRO A 131 -8.76 -7.86 -6.16
CA PRO A 131 -9.54 -6.64 -6.08
C PRO A 131 -11.04 -6.95 -6.10
N LYS A 132 -11.80 -6.34 -5.20
CA LYS A 132 -13.25 -6.34 -5.23
C LYS A 132 -13.71 -5.35 -6.30
N ARG A 133 -14.41 -5.85 -7.32
CA ARG A 133 -15.12 -5.01 -8.29
C ARG A 133 -16.42 -4.55 -7.67
N ARG A 134 -16.64 -3.23 -7.57
CA ARG A 134 -18.00 -2.72 -7.44
C ARG A 134 -18.64 -2.79 -8.82
N ILE A 135 -19.58 -3.72 -8.98
CA ILE A 135 -20.50 -3.69 -10.12
C ILE A 135 -21.41 -2.49 -9.85
N THR A 136 -21.19 -1.40 -10.57
CA THR A 136 -22.17 -0.32 -10.65
C THR A 136 -23.30 -0.82 -11.54
N SER A 137 -24.37 -1.32 -10.90
CA SER A 137 -25.68 -1.52 -11.51
C SER A 137 -26.37 -0.19 -11.76
#